data_AF-A0A0Q9ZLW5-F1
#
_entry.id   AF-A0A0Q9ZLW5-F1
#
_cell.length_a   1.000
_cell.length_b   1.000
_cell.length_c   1.000
_cell.angle_alpha   90.00
_cell.angle_beta   90.00
_cell.angle_gamma   90.00
#
_symmetry.space_group_name_H-M   'P 1'
#
loop_
_entity.id
_entity.type
_entity.pdbx_description
1 polymer ?
#
loop_
_entity_poly.entity_id
_entity_poly.type
_entity_poly.pdbx_seq_one_letter_code
_entity_poly.pdbx_strand_id
1 'polypeptide(L)'
;MIFFEINNPGLFFVCVLIFFAAVFLRYLVSAGIFYWYYFRLKSEKFRNKRLSTRGFRKGQLKKEIYWSMWSSLIFGFFGALTYFLWQKGFTAIYLDLDKFGLWYLPVSFILLSLLHETYYYWVHRWMHNPKVFRKIHKVHHDSLVPSPWTAFSFHPWESLLEAVVVPLILLFLPVYPIVIGVYLIFMTLSSVINHLDIEIYPKVFMKSRLGKMFIGATHHHFHHAEFKTNFGLYFTFWDKLMNTESRSKISSE
;
A
#
# COMPACT_ATOMS: atom_id res chain seq x y z
N MET A 1 -9.78 -1.11 -24.97
CA MET A 1 -9.29 -2.08 -23.97
C MET A 1 -9.82 -3.44 -24.40
N ILE A 2 -8.97 -4.44 -24.64
CA ILE A 2 -9.44 -5.78 -25.03
C ILE A 2 -9.93 -6.48 -23.77
N PHE A 3 -11.24 -6.53 -23.58
CA PHE A 3 -11.86 -7.35 -22.54
C PHE A 3 -12.00 -8.77 -23.09
N PHE A 4 -11.37 -9.75 -22.44
CA PHE A 4 -11.59 -11.16 -22.76
C PHE A 4 -12.45 -11.81 -21.67
N GLU A 5 -13.41 -12.63 -22.06
CA GLU A 5 -14.36 -13.28 -21.16
C GLU A 5 -13.73 -14.45 -20.40
N ILE A 6 -13.87 -14.50 -19.08
CA ILE A 6 -13.51 -15.67 -18.30
C ILE A 6 -14.68 -16.67 -18.36
N ASN A 7 -14.57 -17.64 -19.26
CA ASN A 7 -15.59 -18.68 -19.45
C ASN A 7 -15.15 -20.09 -19.00
N ASN A 8 -13.90 -20.26 -18.54
CA ASN A 8 -13.40 -21.53 -18.02
C ASN A 8 -12.29 -21.32 -16.97
N PRO A 9 -11.98 -22.36 -16.15
CA PRO A 9 -10.95 -22.26 -15.11
C PRO A 9 -9.54 -21.95 -15.62
N GLY A 10 -9.20 -22.39 -16.84
CA GLY A 10 -7.90 -22.11 -17.46
C GLY A 10 -7.72 -20.62 -17.75
N LEU A 11 -8.73 -19.95 -18.29
CA LEU A 11 -8.70 -18.49 -18.51
C LEU A 11 -8.67 -17.72 -17.19
N PHE A 12 -9.38 -18.17 -16.16
CA PHE A 12 -9.28 -17.57 -14.83
C PHE A 12 -7.83 -17.65 -14.31
N PHE A 13 -7.18 -18.80 -14.43
CA PHE A 13 -5.78 -18.97 -14.04
C PHE A 13 -4.84 -18.05 -14.83
N VAL A 14 -5.04 -17.91 -16.14
CA VAL A 14 -4.29 -16.94 -16.97
C VAL A 14 -4.51 -15.51 -16.47
N CYS A 15 -5.73 -15.11 -16.12
CA CYS A 15 -5.99 -13.80 -15.49
C CYS A 15 -5.20 -13.63 -14.19
N VAL A 16 -5.17 -14.64 -13.32
CA VAL A 16 -4.39 -14.58 -12.07
C VAL A 16 -2.92 -14.29 -12.37
N LEU A 17 -2.33 -14.96 -13.37
CA LEU A 17 -0.94 -14.74 -13.77
C LEU A 17 -0.71 -13.34 -14.36
N ILE A 18 -1.64 -12.83 -15.18
CA ILE A 18 -1.57 -11.47 -15.74
C ILE A 18 -1.62 -10.42 -14.62
N PHE A 19 -2.59 -10.53 -13.71
CA PHE A 19 -2.71 -9.58 -12.59
C PHE A 19 -1.53 -9.71 -11.63
N PHE A 20 -1.05 -10.92 -11.35
CA PHE A 20 0.18 -11.13 -10.59
C PHE A 20 1.36 -10.40 -11.23
N ALA A 21 1.60 -10.61 -12.53
CA ALA A 21 2.69 -9.97 -13.25
C ALA A 21 2.55 -8.45 -13.23
N ALA A 22 1.33 -7.91 -13.44
CA ALA A 22 1.08 -6.48 -13.40
C ALA A 22 1.34 -5.87 -12.01
N VAL A 23 0.88 -6.51 -10.94
CA VAL A 23 1.10 -6.06 -9.56
C VAL A 23 2.58 -6.15 -9.19
N PHE A 24 3.22 -7.29 -9.45
CA PHE A 24 4.60 -7.53 -9.09
C PHE A 24 5.56 -6.64 -9.88
N LEU A 25 5.34 -6.46 -11.19
CA LEU A 25 6.15 -5.56 -12.00
C LEU A 25 5.99 -4.10 -11.55
N ARG A 26 4.76 -3.64 -11.28
CA ARG A 26 4.51 -2.29 -10.75
C ARG A 26 5.25 -2.07 -9.44
N TYR A 27 5.21 -3.05 -8.53
CA TYR A 27 5.98 -3.03 -7.28
C TYR A 27 7.48 -2.97 -7.54
N LEU A 28 8.03 -3.87 -8.37
CA LEU A 28 9.47 -3.93 -8.65
C LEU A 28 9.99 -2.63 -9.26
N VAL A 29 9.24 -2.04 -10.20
CA VAL A 29 9.60 -0.77 -10.82
C VAL A 29 9.56 0.37 -9.80
N SER A 30 8.48 0.49 -9.03
CA SER A 30 8.32 1.59 -8.06
C SER A 30 9.36 1.51 -6.95
N ALA A 31 9.45 0.36 -6.26
CA ALA A 31 10.41 0.14 -5.19
C ALA A 31 11.85 0.19 -5.71
N GLY A 32 12.11 -0.38 -6.89
CA GLY A 32 13.42 -0.39 -7.53
C GLY A 32 13.94 1.00 -7.90
N ILE A 33 13.10 1.86 -8.48
CA ILE A 33 13.48 3.24 -8.82
C ILE A 33 13.84 4.01 -7.54
N PHE A 34 13.00 3.94 -6.50
CA PHE A 34 13.25 4.63 -5.24
C PHE A 34 14.50 4.09 -4.54
N TYR A 35 14.64 2.76 -4.45
CA TYR A 35 15.81 2.15 -3.84
C TYR A 35 17.09 2.52 -4.59
N TRP A 36 17.10 2.41 -5.92
CA TRP A 36 18.25 2.77 -6.74
C TRP A 36 18.62 4.24 -6.57
N TYR A 37 17.64 5.16 -6.62
CA TYR A 37 17.91 6.58 -6.49
C TYR A 37 18.46 6.95 -5.11
N TYR A 38 17.78 6.57 -4.03
CA TYR A 38 18.10 7.03 -2.66
C TYR A 38 19.20 6.21 -1.98
N PHE A 39 19.32 4.91 -2.27
CA PHE A 39 20.27 4.01 -1.60
C PHE A 39 21.49 3.63 -2.46
N ARG A 40 21.47 3.92 -3.78
CA ARG A 40 22.62 3.67 -4.67
C ARG A 40 23.18 4.94 -5.30
N LEU A 41 22.38 5.67 -6.09
CA LEU A 41 22.85 6.82 -6.87
C LEU A 41 23.19 8.03 -5.97
N LYS A 42 22.34 8.32 -4.97
CA LYS A 42 22.49 9.48 -4.07
C LYS A 42 22.71 9.08 -2.61
N SER A 43 23.27 7.89 -2.38
CA SER A 43 23.46 7.31 -1.03
C SER A 43 24.18 8.26 -0.07
N GLU A 44 25.30 8.84 -0.47
CA GLU A 44 26.09 9.79 0.34
C GLU A 44 25.27 11.03 0.71
N LYS A 45 24.55 11.61 -0.26
CA LYS A 45 23.72 12.81 -0.05
C LYS A 45 22.58 12.58 0.95
N PHE A 46 22.02 11.37 0.98
CA PHE A 46 20.88 11.03 1.83
C PHE A 46 21.26 10.22 3.08
N ARG A 47 22.54 9.89 3.28
CA ARG A 47 22.98 9.07 4.43
C ARG A 47 22.54 9.65 5.77
N ASN A 48 22.75 10.95 5.98
CA ASN A 48 22.39 11.65 7.23
C ASN A 48 20.90 12.02 7.30
N LYS A 49 20.12 11.70 6.25
CA LYS A 49 18.66 11.90 6.23
C LYS A 49 17.88 10.62 6.48
N ARG A 50 18.58 9.50 6.67
CA ARG A 50 17.95 8.22 7.02
C ARG A 50 17.40 8.30 8.43
N LEU A 51 16.21 7.73 8.60
CA LEU A 51 15.50 7.68 9.87
C LEU A 51 16.08 6.58 10.76
N SER A 52 16.49 5.46 10.15
CA SER A 52 17.17 4.38 10.86
C SER A 52 18.65 4.69 11.08
N THR A 53 19.11 4.48 12.32
CA THR A 53 20.53 4.61 12.70
C THR A 53 21.38 3.40 12.32
N ARG A 54 20.73 2.27 11.98
CA ARG A 54 21.37 0.99 11.63
C ARG A 54 21.20 0.68 10.14
N GLY A 55 22.11 -0.10 9.60
CA GLY A 55 22.01 -0.62 8.23
C GLY A 55 21.07 -1.83 8.12
N PHE A 56 20.75 -2.21 6.88
CA PHE A 56 19.97 -3.41 6.59
C PHE A 56 20.65 -4.67 7.12
N ARG A 57 19.86 -5.61 7.66
CA ARG A 57 20.37 -6.93 8.03
C ARG A 57 20.76 -7.74 6.79
N LYS A 58 21.74 -8.64 6.93
CA LYS A 58 22.14 -9.55 5.86
C LYS A 58 20.93 -10.35 5.38
N GLY A 59 20.63 -10.27 4.08
CA GLY A 59 19.52 -10.99 3.45
C GLY A 59 18.13 -10.34 3.61
N GLN A 60 18.00 -9.22 4.31
CA GLN A 60 16.70 -8.56 4.54
C GLN A 60 16.00 -8.22 3.22
N LEU A 61 16.68 -7.52 2.30
CA LEU A 61 16.09 -7.13 1.01
C LEU A 61 15.63 -8.33 0.16
N LYS A 62 16.38 -9.44 0.21
CA LYS A 62 15.99 -10.68 -0.48
C LYS A 62 14.71 -11.27 0.10
N LYS A 63 14.58 -11.27 1.44
CA LYS A 63 13.38 -11.74 2.14
C LYS A 63 12.19 -10.83 1.85
N GLU A 64 12.39 -9.51 1.80
CA GLU A 64 11.35 -8.53 1.45
C GLU A 64 10.78 -8.76 0.05
N ILE A 65 11.64 -8.94 -0.94
CA ILE A 65 11.23 -9.23 -2.32
C ILE A 65 10.52 -10.59 -2.41
N TYR A 66 11.01 -11.60 -1.67
CA TYR A 66 10.40 -12.93 -1.63
C TYR A 66 8.95 -12.89 -1.10
N TRP A 67 8.72 -12.22 0.03
CA TRP A 67 7.36 -12.06 0.56
C TRP A 67 6.49 -11.17 -0.33
N SER A 68 7.08 -10.18 -0.98
CA SER A 68 6.35 -9.32 -1.93
C SER A 68 5.89 -10.06 -3.17
N MET A 69 6.64 -11.07 -3.63
CA MET A 69 6.21 -11.98 -4.69
C MET A 69 4.96 -12.77 -4.28
N TRP A 70 4.96 -13.36 -3.09
CA TRP A 70 3.79 -14.08 -2.56
C TRP A 70 2.58 -13.18 -2.36
N SER A 71 2.79 -11.98 -1.80
CA SER A 71 1.73 -10.98 -1.65
C SER A 71 1.16 -10.58 -3.00
N SER A 72 2.02 -10.35 -3.99
CA SER A 72 1.59 -10.01 -5.36
C SER A 72 0.79 -11.13 -6.02
N LEU A 73 1.08 -12.40 -5.72
CA LEU A 73 0.31 -13.54 -6.24
C LEU A 73 -1.10 -13.55 -5.65
N ILE A 74 -1.22 -13.31 -4.34
CA ILE A 74 -2.52 -13.19 -3.65
C ILE A 74 -3.30 -11.98 -4.20
N PHE A 75 -2.65 -10.82 -4.35
CA PHE A 75 -3.24 -9.65 -4.99
C PHE A 75 -3.67 -9.94 -6.44
N GLY A 76 -2.87 -10.70 -7.19
CA GLY A 76 -3.19 -11.15 -8.54
C GLY A 76 -4.45 -12.00 -8.60
N PHE A 77 -4.61 -12.91 -7.64
CA PHE A 77 -5.83 -13.72 -7.50
C PHE A 77 -7.07 -12.86 -7.25
N PHE A 78 -7.01 -11.91 -6.30
CA PHE A 78 -8.15 -11.02 -6.03
C PHE A 78 -8.43 -10.03 -7.17
N GLY A 79 -7.40 -9.63 -7.93
CA GLY A 79 -7.57 -8.87 -9.17
C GLY A 79 -8.35 -9.66 -10.23
N ALA A 80 -7.97 -10.93 -10.46
CA ALA A 80 -8.68 -11.82 -11.37
C ALA A 80 -10.12 -12.12 -10.89
N LEU A 81 -10.31 -12.33 -9.59
CA LEU A 81 -11.64 -12.51 -8.99
C LEU A 81 -12.52 -11.28 -9.19
N THR A 82 -11.99 -10.08 -8.96
CA THR A 82 -12.73 -8.83 -9.19
C THR A 82 -13.12 -8.66 -10.65
N TYR A 83 -12.21 -8.99 -11.57
CA TYR A 83 -12.48 -8.95 -13.01
C TYR A 83 -13.56 -9.97 -13.40
N PHE A 84 -13.50 -11.19 -12.89
CA PHE A 84 -14.54 -12.20 -13.08
C PHE A 84 -15.90 -11.74 -12.53
N LEU A 85 -15.93 -11.23 -11.30
CA LEU A 85 -17.16 -10.73 -10.68
C LEU A 85 -17.76 -9.56 -11.46
N TRP A 86 -16.93 -8.68 -12.01
CA TRP A 86 -17.37 -7.61 -12.89
C TRP A 86 -18.05 -8.15 -14.16
N GLN A 87 -17.49 -9.18 -14.81
CA GLN A 87 -18.10 -9.81 -15.98
C GLN A 87 -19.46 -10.45 -15.68
N LYS A 88 -19.68 -10.88 -14.44
CA LYS A 88 -20.96 -11.42 -13.97
C LYS A 88 -21.92 -10.35 -13.45
N GLY A 89 -21.54 -9.07 -13.49
CA GLY A 89 -22.38 -7.96 -13.04
C GLY A 89 -22.47 -7.81 -11.51
N PHE A 90 -21.56 -8.43 -10.75
CA PHE A 90 -21.55 -8.34 -9.28
C PHE A 90 -20.79 -7.14 -8.72
N THR A 91 -20.05 -6.40 -9.56
CA THR A 91 -19.35 -5.19 -9.13
C THR A 91 -20.06 -3.94 -9.63
N ALA A 92 -19.85 -2.82 -8.95
CA ALA A 92 -20.35 -1.51 -9.34
C ALA A 92 -19.44 -0.81 -10.38
N ILE A 93 -18.43 -1.51 -10.94
CA ILE A 93 -17.56 -0.97 -11.97
C ILE A 93 -18.38 -0.67 -13.23
N TYR A 94 -18.38 0.59 -13.65
CA TYR A 94 -19.16 1.07 -14.79
C TYR A 94 -18.22 1.49 -15.93
N LEU A 95 -18.65 1.24 -17.18
CA LEU A 95 -17.90 1.59 -18.38
C LEU A 95 -18.46 2.79 -19.15
N ASP A 96 -19.68 3.20 -18.84
CA ASP A 96 -20.30 4.39 -19.43
C ASP A 96 -19.83 5.65 -18.66
N LEU A 97 -18.95 6.42 -19.28
CA LEU A 97 -18.36 7.62 -18.67
C LEU A 97 -19.42 8.68 -18.32
N ASP A 98 -20.51 8.73 -19.08
CA ASP A 98 -21.57 9.71 -18.92
C ASP A 98 -22.56 9.35 -17.80
N LYS A 99 -22.53 8.09 -17.32
CA LYS A 99 -23.42 7.60 -16.25
C LYS A 99 -23.43 8.46 -14.98
N PHE A 100 -22.27 8.97 -14.59
CA PHE A 100 -22.12 9.87 -13.44
C PHE A 100 -21.44 11.21 -13.80
N GLY A 101 -20.92 11.34 -15.03
CA GLY A 101 -20.15 12.50 -15.49
C GLY A 101 -18.72 12.57 -14.95
N LEU A 102 -17.90 13.43 -15.56
CA LEU A 102 -16.46 13.53 -15.27
C LEU A 102 -16.13 13.99 -13.84
N TRP A 103 -17.01 14.78 -13.21
CA TRP A 103 -16.82 15.26 -11.83
C TRP A 103 -16.78 14.11 -10.82
N TYR A 104 -17.42 12.98 -11.14
CA TYR A 104 -17.48 11.83 -10.24
C TYR A 104 -16.17 11.01 -10.24
N LEU A 105 -15.29 11.17 -11.24
CA LEU A 105 -13.98 10.50 -11.27
C LEU A 105 -13.10 10.87 -10.05
N PRO A 106 -12.84 12.16 -9.74
CA PRO A 106 -12.09 12.51 -8.53
C PRO A 106 -12.87 12.21 -7.24
N VAL A 107 -14.21 12.32 -7.24
CA VAL A 107 -15.03 12.00 -6.06
C VAL A 107 -14.94 10.52 -5.70
N SER A 108 -15.11 9.63 -6.68
CA SER A 108 -14.97 8.18 -6.47
C SER A 108 -13.56 7.78 -6.04
N PHE A 109 -12.51 8.46 -6.53
CA PHE A 109 -11.13 8.28 -6.04
C PHE A 109 -11.02 8.61 -4.54
N ILE A 110 -11.57 9.75 -4.12
CA ILE A 110 -11.54 10.19 -2.72
C ILE A 110 -12.33 9.22 -1.85
N LEU A 111 -13.54 8.83 -2.25
CA LEU A 111 -14.37 7.86 -1.53
C LEU A 111 -13.66 6.51 -1.38
N LEU A 112 -13.08 5.99 -2.47
CA LEU A 112 -12.28 4.77 -2.45
C LEU A 112 -11.10 4.88 -1.49
N SER A 113 -10.41 6.01 -1.49
CA SER A 113 -9.28 6.29 -0.57
C SER A 113 -9.71 6.30 0.89
N LEU A 114 -10.83 6.97 1.22
CA LEU A 114 -11.33 7.08 2.59
C LEU A 114 -11.88 5.75 3.14
N LEU A 115 -12.57 4.97 2.29
CA LEU A 115 -13.06 3.65 2.66
C LEU A 115 -11.91 2.67 2.90
N HIS A 116 -10.90 2.66 2.02
CA HIS A 116 -9.73 1.81 2.20
C HIS A 116 -8.92 2.23 3.43
N GLU A 117 -8.66 3.53 3.62
CA GLU A 117 -8.00 4.05 4.83
C GLU A 117 -8.71 3.58 6.11
N THR A 118 -10.04 3.64 6.13
CA THR A 118 -10.84 3.23 7.29
C THR A 118 -10.73 1.74 7.55
N TYR A 119 -10.89 0.90 6.53
CA TYR A 119 -10.69 -0.54 6.68
C TYR A 119 -9.27 -0.85 7.18
N TYR A 120 -8.26 -0.26 6.53
CA TYR A 120 -6.86 -0.52 6.83
C TYR A 120 -6.53 -0.15 8.26
N TYR A 121 -6.91 1.05 8.73
CA TYR A 121 -6.60 1.49 10.08
C TYR A 121 -7.05 0.47 11.14
N TRP A 122 -8.30 -0.01 11.05
CA TRP A 122 -8.83 -0.95 12.03
C TRP A 122 -8.21 -2.34 11.93
N VAL A 123 -8.03 -2.84 10.71
CA VAL A 123 -7.37 -4.14 10.48
C VAL A 123 -5.92 -4.09 10.95
N HIS A 124 -5.19 -3.04 10.60
CA HIS A 124 -3.81 -2.84 10.98
C HIS A 124 -3.65 -2.74 12.50
N ARG A 125 -4.48 -1.91 13.16
CA ARG A 125 -4.49 -1.84 14.63
C ARG A 125 -4.81 -3.18 15.29
N TRP A 126 -5.76 -3.95 14.73
CA TRP A 126 -6.06 -5.30 15.21
C TRP A 126 -4.89 -6.27 15.02
N MET A 127 -4.18 -6.18 13.88
CA MET A 127 -3.00 -6.98 13.60
C MET A 127 -1.86 -6.75 14.59
N HIS A 128 -1.83 -5.62 15.28
CA HIS A 128 -0.89 -5.33 16.38
C HIS A 128 -1.27 -5.92 17.74
N ASN A 129 -2.38 -6.66 17.84
CA ASN A 129 -2.63 -7.49 19.03
C ASN A 129 -1.55 -8.58 19.13
N PRO A 130 -0.89 -8.81 20.30
CA PRO A 130 0.25 -9.72 20.42
C PRO A 130 0.06 -11.16 19.90
N LYS A 131 -1.17 -11.69 19.93
CA LYS A 131 -1.47 -13.03 19.38
C LYS A 131 -1.59 -13.01 17.85
N VAL A 132 -2.17 -11.95 17.31
CA VAL A 132 -2.38 -11.76 15.87
C VAL A 132 -1.08 -11.35 15.19
N PHE A 133 -0.36 -10.40 15.79
CA PHE A 133 0.92 -9.88 15.33
C PHE A 133 1.90 -10.99 14.98
N ARG A 134 2.13 -11.92 15.92
CA ARG A 134 3.08 -13.04 15.74
C ARG A 134 2.74 -13.95 14.56
N LYS A 135 1.47 -14.03 14.16
CA LYS A 135 0.99 -14.93 13.09
C LYS A 135 0.85 -14.23 11.75
N ILE A 136 0.57 -12.93 11.75
CA ILE A 136 0.13 -12.19 10.56
C ILE A 136 1.14 -11.08 10.24
N HIS A 137 1.34 -10.12 11.15
CA HIS A 137 2.05 -8.88 10.82
C HIS A 137 3.55 -8.87 11.19
N LYS A 138 4.03 -9.92 11.90
CA LYS A 138 5.44 -10.03 12.28
C LYS A 138 6.38 -10.06 11.07
N VAL A 139 5.99 -10.69 9.97
CA VAL A 139 6.82 -10.77 8.75
C VAL A 139 7.12 -9.38 8.22
N HIS A 140 6.12 -8.51 8.22
CA HIS A 140 6.27 -7.11 7.83
C HIS A 140 7.23 -6.36 8.76
N HIS A 141 7.07 -6.53 10.08
CA HIS A 141 7.94 -5.88 11.08
C HIS A 141 9.33 -6.53 11.24
N ASP A 142 9.60 -7.68 10.63
CA ASP A 142 10.95 -8.24 10.59
C ASP A 142 11.91 -7.34 9.76
N SER A 143 11.36 -6.45 8.93
CA SER A 143 12.07 -5.35 8.26
C SER A 143 12.42 -4.21 9.22
N LEU A 144 13.39 -4.47 10.09
CA LEU A 144 13.82 -3.55 11.14
C LEU A 144 14.36 -2.19 10.67
N VAL A 145 14.81 -2.13 9.42
CA VAL A 145 15.10 -0.89 8.69
C VAL A 145 14.20 -0.95 7.48
N PRO A 146 13.04 -0.27 7.49
CA PRO A 146 12.16 -0.26 6.34
C PRO A 146 12.94 0.14 5.09
N SER A 147 12.59 -0.47 3.96
CA SER A 147 13.10 -0.11 2.66
C SER A 147 11.93 0.00 1.69
N PRO A 148 12.11 0.61 0.51
CA PRO A 148 11.10 0.55 -0.56
C PRO A 148 10.58 -0.86 -0.84
N TRP A 149 11.39 -1.89 -0.61
CA TRP A 149 11.03 -3.28 -0.83
C TRP A 149 10.14 -3.85 0.30
N THR A 150 10.15 -3.25 1.48
CA THR A 150 9.26 -3.63 2.61
C THR A 150 7.79 -3.40 2.29
N ALA A 151 7.48 -2.48 1.38
CA ALA A 151 6.13 -2.01 1.06
C ALA A 151 5.09 -3.13 0.90
N PHE A 152 5.47 -4.27 0.30
CA PHE A 152 4.60 -5.42 0.03
C PHE A 152 5.08 -6.71 0.75
N SER A 153 6.03 -6.59 1.68
CA SER A 153 6.66 -7.73 2.36
C SER A 153 5.79 -8.25 3.51
N PHE A 154 4.70 -8.92 3.16
CA PHE A 154 3.70 -9.39 4.10
C PHE A 154 3.70 -10.91 4.28
N HIS A 155 3.17 -11.37 5.42
CA HIS A 155 2.77 -12.77 5.54
C HIS A 155 1.53 -13.03 4.66
N PRO A 156 1.32 -14.24 4.10
CA PRO A 156 0.16 -14.53 3.24
C PRO A 156 -1.21 -14.16 3.84
N TRP A 157 -1.38 -14.33 5.15
CA TRP A 157 -2.61 -13.92 5.86
C TRP A 157 -2.81 -12.41 5.91
N GLU A 158 -1.73 -11.64 5.99
CA GLU A 158 -1.77 -10.18 5.91
C GLU A 158 -2.06 -9.76 4.46
N SER A 159 -1.36 -10.35 3.49
CA SER A 159 -1.65 -10.12 2.06
C SER A 159 -3.11 -10.41 1.74
N LEU A 160 -3.72 -11.47 2.29
CA LEU A 160 -5.14 -11.76 2.10
C LEU A 160 -6.05 -10.62 2.59
N LEU A 161 -5.78 -10.10 3.79
CA LEU A 161 -6.55 -9.02 4.39
C LEU A 161 -6.39 -7.70 3.63
N GLU A 162 -5.20 -7.43 3.08
CA GLU A 162 -4.96 -6.27 2.22
C GLU A 162 -5.49 -6.46 0.79
N ALA A 163 -5.55 -7.69 0.28
CA ALA A 163 -6.02 -7.99 -1.07
C ALA A 163 -7.52 -7.75 -1.24
N VAL A 164 -8.29 -8.06 -0.20
CA VAL A 164 -9.75 -8.20 -0.30
C VAL A 164 -10.49 -6.87 -0.23
N VAL A 165 -9.91 -5.84 0.37
CA VAL A 165 -10.59 -4.56 0.66
C VAL A 165 -11.03 -3.81 -0.59
N VAL A 166 -10.15 -3.63 -1.58
CA VAL A 166 -10.50 -2.93 -2.83
C VAL A 166 -11.60 -3.69 -3.59
N PRO A 167 -11.49 -5.02 -3.81
CA PRO A 167 -12.59 -5.82 -4.34
C PRO A 167 -13.91 -5.62 -3.61
N LEU A 168 -13.91 -5.66 -2.26
CA LEU A 168 -15.12 -5.46 -1.45
C LEU A 168 -15.74 -4.09 -1.65
N ILE A 169 -14.94 -3.03 -1.69
CA ILE A 169 -15.43 -1.67 -1.95
C ILE A 169 -16.06 -1.60 -3.35
N LEU A 170 -15.43 -2.21 -4.36
CA LEU A 170 -15.91 -2.22 -5.74
C LEU A 170 -17.20 -3.02 -5.96
N LEU A 171 -17.65 -3.83 -5.00
CA LEU A 171 -18.98 -4.43 -5.04
C LEU A 171 -20.10 -3.38 -4.93
N PHE A 172 -19.84 -2.26 -4.26
CA PHE A 172 -20.88 -1.29 -3.89
C PHE A 172 -20.58 0.13 -4.39
N LEU A 173 -19.32 0.55 -4.41
CA LEU A 173 -18.93 1.89 -4.87
C LEU A 173 -18.78 1.90 -6.39
N PRO A 174 -19.56 2.72 -7.12
CA PRO A 174 -19.35 2.86 -8.55
C PRO A 174 -18.01 3.53 -8.82
N VAL A 175 -17.14 2.86 -9.59
CA VAL A 175 -15.82 3.37 -9.94
C VAL A 175 -15.52 3.07 -11.40
N TYR A 176 -15.05 4.07 -12.14
CA TYR A 176 -14.61 3.91 -13.52
C TYR A 176 -13.21 3.26 -13.58
N PRO A 177 -12.90 2.39 -14.57
CA PRO A 177 -11.61 1.68 -14.64
C PRO A 177 -10.36 2.56 -14.55
N ILE A 178 -10.38 3.77 -15.12
CA ILE A 178 -9.22 4.68 -15.04
C ILE A 178 -8.92 5.10 -13.60
N VAL A 179 -9.96 5.29 -12.78
CA VAL A 179 -9.84 5.66 -11.37
C VAL A 179 -9.22 4.51 -10.59
N ILE A 180 -9.61 3.26 -10.87
CA ILE A 180 -9.00 2.06 -10.28
C ILE A 180 -7.51 2.00 -10.64
N GLY A 181 -7.15 2.20 -11.91
CA GLY A 181 -5.76 2.19 -12.36
C GLY A 181 -4.90 3.25 -11.66
N VAL A 182 -5.38 4.50 -11.63
CA VAL A 182 -4.70 5.61 -10.93
C VAL A 182 -4.60 5.34 -9.43
N TYR A 183 -5.65 4.79 -8.82
CA TYR A 183 -5.68 4.44 -7.41
C TYR A 183 -4.66 3.36 -7.05
N LEU A 184 -4.51 2.31 -7.85
CA LEU A 184 -3.51 1.27 -7.63
C LEU A 184 -2.07 1.81 -7.73
N ILE A 185 -1.84 2.80 -8.60
CA ILE A 185 -0.55 3.51 -8.69
C ILE A 185 -0.33 4.35 -7.43
N PHE A 186 -1.30 5.17 -7.05
CA PHE A 186 -1.25 5.99 -5.82
C PHE A 186 -0.95 5.14 -4.59
N MET A 187 -1.68 4.04 -4.40
CA MET A 187 -1.48 3.10 -3.30
C MET A 187 -0.05 2.53 -3.27
N THR A 188 0.46 2.10 -4.43
CA THR A 188 1.80 1.51 -4.52
C THR A 188 2.87 2.54 -4.19
N LEU A 189 2.77 3.75 -4.75
CA LEU A 189 3.72 4.83 -4.49
C LEU A 189 3.66 5.29 -3.03
N SER A 190 2.46 5.43 -2.46
CA SER A 190 2.33 5.81 -1.05
C SER A 190 2.96 4.77 -0.13
N SER A 191 2.72 3.47 -0.36
CA SER A 191 3.36 2.41 0.44
C SER A 191 4.88 2.44 0.30
N VAL A 192 5.42 2.57 -0.92
CA VAL A 192 6.88 2.70 -1.14
C VAL A 192 7.47 3.91 -0.40
N ILE A 193 6.79 5.06 -0.44
CA ILE A 193 7.23 6.29 0.24
C ILE A 193 7.19 6.11 1.76
N ASN A 194 6.13 5.51 2.31
CA ASN A 194 6.00 5.25 3.74
C ASN A 194 7.15 4.38 4.29
N HIS A 195 7.68 3.46 3.48
CA HIS A 195 8.76 2.56 3.90
C HIS A 195 10.16 3.02 3.45
N LEU A 196 10.29 4.22 2.90
CA LEU A 196 11.53 4.67 2.26
C LEU A 196 12.70 4.88 3.23
N ASP A 197 12.43 4.94 4.55
CA ASP A 197 13.39 5.31 5.61
C ASP A 197 14.01 6.71 5.44
N ILE A 198 13.52 7.50 4.50
CA ILE A 198 13.92 8.88 4.23
C ILE A 198 12.66 9.69 4.00
N GLU A 199 12.47 10.77 4.76
CA GLU A 199 11.38 11.70 4.54
C GLU A 199 11.66 12.56 3.30
N ILE A 200 10.89 12.32 2.23
CA ILE A 200 11.02 13.03 0.97
C ILE A 200 10.01 14.16 0.82
N TYR A 201 8.97 14.19 1.65
CA TYR A 201 8.04 15.30 1.61
C TYR A 201 8.74 16.58 2.07
N PRO A 202 8.58 17.70 1.34
CA PRO A 202 9.20 18.96 1.73
C PRO A 202 8.78 19.37 3.15
N LYS A 203 9.73 19.86 3.97
CA LYS A 203 9.45 20.33 5.34
C LYS A 203 8.32 21.37 5.38
N VAL A 204 8.22 22.24 4.37
CA VAL A 204 7.14 23.24 4.24
C VAL A 204 5.79 22.56 4.07
N PHE A 205 5.70 21.53 3.23
CA PHE A 205 4.48 20.76 3.03
C PHE A 205 4.06 20.06 4.32
N MET A 206 4.97 19.34 4.98
CA MET A 206 4.68 18.63 6.25
C MET A 206 4.27 19.56 7.40
N LYS A 207 4.65 20.85 7.35
CA LYS A 207 4.21 21.86 8.33
C LYS A 207 2.83 22.47 8.00
N SER A 208 2.38 22.36 6.76
CA SER A 208 1.07 22.87 6.33
C SER A 208 -0.09 22.06 6.92
N ARG A 209 -1.30 22.64 6.93
CA ARG A 209 -2.51 21.92 7.38
C ARG A 209 -2.76 20.65 6.58
N LEU A 210 -2.57 20.72 5.26
CA LEU A 210 -2.78 19.60 4.35
C LEU A 210 -1.70 18.52 4.52
N GLY A 211 -0.42 18.89 4.54
CA GLY A 211 0.66 17.89 4.66
C GLY A 211 0.64 17.14 5.98
N LYS A 212 0.18 17.77 7.08
CA LYS A 212 -0.06 17.07 8.36
C LYS A 212 -1.13 15.98 8.27
N MET A 213 -1.97 15.97 7.23
CA MET A 213 -2.96 14.91 7.01
C MET A 213 -2.37 13.69 6.33
N PHE A 214 -1.23 13.80 5.64
CA PHE A 214 -0.63 12.70 4.90
C PHE A 214 0.41 11.95 5.74
N ILE A 215 0.45 10.64 5.55
CA ILE A 215 1.48 9.75 6.09
C ILE A 215 2.65 9.75 5.12
N GLY A 216 3.85 9.90 5.68
CA GLY A 216 5.13 9.77 4.98
C GLY A 216 6.08 8.85 5.75
N ALA A 217 7.34 8.81 5.31
CA ALA A 217 8.34 7.89 5.86
C ALA A 217 8.54 8.07 7.37
N THR A 218 8.48 9.32 7.87
CA THR A 218 8.68 9.60 9.31
C THR A 218 7.59 8.96 10.18
N HIS A 219 6.33 9.14 9.78
CA HIS A 219 5.18 8.63 10.54
C HIS A 219 5.22 7.10 10.62
N HIS A 220 5.48 6.47 9.48
CA HIS A 220 5.53 5.01 9.39
C HIS A 220 6.83 4.41 9.96
N HIS A 221 7.94 5.16 9.99
CA HIS A 221 9.13 4.74 10.71
C HIS A 221 8.85 4.58 12.22
N PHE A 222 8.18 5.55 12.84
CA PHE A 222 7.80 5.43 14.26
C PHE A 222 6.84 4.28 14.51
N HIS A 223 5.96 3.97 13.55
CA HIS A 223 5.12 2.78 13.62
C HIS A 223 5.95 1.49 13.79
N HIS A 224 6.96 1.27 12.92
CA HIS A 224 7.88 0.14 13.01
C HIS A 224 8.77 0.14 14.26
N ALA A 225 9.03 1.31 14.85
CA ALA A 225 9.84 1.42 16.05
C ALA A 225 9.04 1.14 17.34
N GLU A 226 7.79 1.59 17.40
CA GLU A 226 6.98 1.64 18.63
C GLU A 226 5.92 0.53 18.72
N PHE A 227 5.48 -0.02 17.57
CA PHE A 227 4.48 -1.10 17.46
C PHE A 227 3.09 -0.80 18.04
N LYS A 228 2.87 0.40 18.58
CA LYS A 228 1.63 0.77 19.30
C LYS A 228 1.02 2.08 18.82
N THR A 229 1.60 2.70 17.80
CA THR A 229 1.23 4.01 17.29
C THR A 229 1.19 3.98 15.76
N ASN A 230 0.60 5.00 15.16
CA ASN A 230 0.67 5.30 13.73
C ASN A 230 0.15 4.15 12.85
N PHE A 231 -1.13 3.80 12.98
CA PHE A 231 -1.75 2.68 12.25
C PHE A 231 -2.37 3.07 10.89
N GLY A 232 -2.45 4.36 10.56
CA GLY A 232 -3.03 4.83 9.30
C GLY A 232 -2.27 4.35 8.05
N LEU A 233 -2.94 4.44 6.89
CA LEU A 233 -2.43 3.99 5.59
C LEU A 233 -1.82 5.14 4.77
N TYR A 234 -2.68 6.08 4.38
CA TYR A 234 -2.36 7.28 3.61
C TYR A 234 -2.51 8.53 4.48
N PHE A 235 -3.44 8.49 5.44
CA PHE A 235 -3.84 9.67 6.20
C PHE A 235 -3.70 9.50 7.72
N THR A 236 -3.37 10.58 8.43
CA THR A 236 -3.16 10.58 9.88
C THR A 236 -4.45 10.75 10.70
N PHE A 237 -5.61 10.91 10.06
CA PHE A 237 -6.81 11.35 10.77
C PHE A 237 -7.35 10.31 11.76
N TRP A 238 -7.28 9.02 11.44
CA TRP A 238 -7.67 7.98 12.41
C TRP A 238 -6.72 7.93 13.60
N ASP A 239 -5.42 8.08 13.36
CA ASP A 239 -4.43 8.15 14.44
C ASP A 239 -4.70 9.33 15.38
N LYS A 240 -5.10 10.48 14.85
CA LYS A 240 -5.50 11.65 15.65
C LYS A 240 -6.80 11.41 16.41
N LEU A 241 -7.83 10.93 15.72
CA LEU A 241 -9.15 10.69 16.31
C LEU A 241 -9.09 9.67 17.45
N MET A 242 -8.28 8.63 17.28
CA MET A 242 -8.14 7.53 18.23
C MET A 242 -6.97 7.72 19.22
N ASN A 243 -6.28 8.86 19.16
CA ASN A 243 -5.11 9.17 19.98
C ASN A 243 -3.98 8.12 19.90
N THR A 244 -3.74 7.58 18.70
CA THR A 244 -2.66 6.63 18.39
C THR A 244 -1.50 7.26 17.62
N GLU A 245 -1.48 8.58 17.42
CA GLU A 245 -0.34 9.28 16.82
C GLU A 245 0.89 9.29 17.75
N SER A 246 2.06 8.92 17.22
CA SER A 246 3.31 8.93 17.98
C SER A 246 3.65 10.34 18.44
N ARG A 247 4.16 10.44 19.68
CA ARG A 247 4.69 11.68 20.25
C ARG A 247 6.19 11.86 19.98
N SER A 248 6.83 10.83 19.43
CA SER A 248 8.25 10.85 19.12
C SER A 248 8.54 11.87 18.03
N LYS A 249 9.71 12.50 18.15
CA LYS A 249 10.26 13.38 17.13
C LYS A 249 11.61 12.82 16.74
N ILE A 250 11.94 12.90 15.45
CA ILE A 250 13.32 12.68 15.04
C ILE A 250 14.12 13.76 15.76
N SER A 251 15.12 13.37 16.55
CA SER A 251 16.02 14.32 17.19
C SER A 251 16.63 15.19 16.09
N SER A 252 16.16 16.41 15.98
CA SER A 252 16.72 17.38 15.04
C SER A 252 18.05 17.83 15.62
N GLU A 253 19.13 17.57 14.90
CA GLU A 253 20.28 18.48 14.88
C GLU A 253 19.83 19.89 14.47
#